data_AF-A0A173Z1B3-F1
#
_entry.id   AF-A0A173Z1B3-F1
#
_cell.length_a   1.000
_cell.length_b   1.000
_cell.length_c   1.000
_cell.angle_alpha   90.00
_cell.angle_beta   90.00
_cell.angle_gamma   90.00
#
_symmetry.space_group_name_H-M   'P 1'
#
loop_
_entity.id
_entity.type
_entity.pdbx_description
1 polymer ?
#
loop_
_entity_poly.entity_id
_entity_poly.type
_entity_poly.pdbx_seq_one_letter_code
_entity_poly.pdbx_strand_id
1 'polypeptide(L)'
;MRVFWKFLQLYLLLFLVCLTESLYAAPRYYFKQISLENGLSQSSVKCVLVDERGVMWIGTRFGLNRFDREKITVYQEERENPHSLPYNDIVFLEEDAEGNIWVGTCCGLAYFDRGTFRNLLLSLLPVIFIFLEWKGWLGYGPAMTFMRKRIFL
;
A
#
# COMPACT_ATOMS: atom_id res chain seq x y z
N MET A 1 -54.56 20.88 32.36
CA MET A 1 -53.13 20.86 32.75
C MET A 1 -52.35 19.63 32.27
N ARG A 2 -52.80 18.37 32.46
CA ARG A 2 -52.03 17.16 32.04
C ARG A 2 -51.66 17.08 30.55
N VAL A 3 -52.50 17.62 29.66
CA VAL A 3 -52.28 17.61 28.20
C VAL A 3 -51.09 18.49 27.79
N PHE A 4 -50.94 19.65 28.43
CA PHE A 4 -49.83 20.59 28.18
C PHE A 4 -48.47 19.95 28.42
N TRP A 5 -48.33 19.21 29.53
CA TRP A 5 -47.08 18.52 29.88
C TRP A 5 -46.71 17.43 28.88
N LYS A 6 -47.68 16.77 28.23
CA LYS A 6 -47.41 15.79 27.16
C LYS A 6 -46.85 16.45 25.90
N PHE A 7 -47.37 17.62 25.52
CA PHE A 7 -46.85 18.38 24.38
C PHE A 7 -45.46 18.96 24.65
N LEU A 8 -45.22 19.45 25.87
CA LEU A 8 -43.89 19.91 26.29
C LEU A 8 -42.87 18.77 26.27
N GLN A 9 -43.23 17.59 26.79
CA GLN A 9 -42.37 16.42 26.78
C GLN A 9 -42.04 15.95 25.36
N LEU A 10 -43.03 15.93 24.45
CA LEU A 10 -42.81 15.58 23.05
C LEU A 10 -41.89 16.59 22.35
N TYR A 11 -42.09 17.89 22.59
CA TYR A 11 -41.24 18.94 22.05
C TYR A 11 -39.79 18.80 22.53
N LEU A 12 -39.59 18.54 23.83
CA LEU A 12 -38.26 18.32 24.39
C LEU A 12 -37.59 17.07 23.81
N LEU A 13 -38.33 15.99 23.58
CA LEU A 13 -37.80 14.79 22.91
C LEU A 13 -37.38 15.07 21.46
N LEU A 14 -38.23 15.77 20.69
CA LEU A 14 -37.91 16.15 19.31
C LEU A 14 -36.71 17.11 19.24
N PHE A 15 -36.62 18.05 20.18
CA PHE A 15 -35.47 18.93 20.32
C PHE A 15 -34.19 18.14 20.64
N LEU A 16 -34.27 17.17 21.55
CA LEU A 16 -33.12 16.32 21.91
C LEU A 16 -32.63 15.47 20.73
N VAL A 17 -33.55 14.92 19.92
CA VAL A 17 -33.22 14.17 18.69
C VAL A 17 -32.57 15.08 17.64
N CYS A 18 -33.07 16.31 17.48
CA CYS A 18 -32.48 17.28 16.54
C CYS A 18 -31.06 17.72 16.99
N LEU A 19 -30.83 17.82 18.32
CA LEU A 19 -29.50 18.08 18.87
C LEU A 19 -28.53 16.92 18.60
N THR A 20 -28.99 15.66 18.61
CA THR A 20 -28.08 14.53 18.32
C THR A 20 -27.59 14.52 16.87
N GLU A 21 -28.43 14.89 15.91
CA GLU A 21 -28.06 14.99 14.49
C GLU A 21 -27.03 16.10 14.23
N SER A 22 -27.19 17.24 14.90
CA SER A 22 -26.27 18.37 14.78
C SER A 22 -24.91 18.16 15.47
N LEU A 23 -24.85 17.25 16.45
CA LEU A 23 -23.62 16.81 17.10
C LEU A 23 -22.89 15.70 16.32
N TYR A 24 -23.59 14.98 15.43
CA TYR A 24 -23.02 13.93 14.59
C TYR A 24 -22.38 14.52 13.32
N ALA A 25 -21.33 15.34 13.49
CA ALA A 25 -20.52 15.79 12.36
C ALA A 25 -19.69 14.60 11.82
N ALA A 26 -19.84 14.29 10.53
CA ALA A 26 -19.00 13.29 9.88
C ALA A 26 -17.50 13.68 10.04
N PRO A 27 -16.60 12.71 10.26
CA PRO A 27 -15.17 13.01 10.38
C PRO A 27 -14.66 13.72 9.12
N ARG A 28 -13.96 14.84 9.32
CA ARG A 28 -13.27 15.54 8.23
C ARG A 28 -11.97 14.82 7.91
N TYR A 29 -11.88 14.28 6.71
CA TYR A 29 -10.63 13.74 6.18
C TYR A 29 -9.84 14.85 5.51
N TYR A 30 -8.57 14.97 5.89
CA TYR A 30 -7.60 15.84 5.22
C TYR A 30 -6.63 14.96 4.44
N PHE A 31 -6.47 15.26 3.16
CA PHE A 31 -5.52 14.55 2.30
C PHE A 31 -4.24 15.35 2.17
N LYS A 32 -3.11 14.75 2.53
CA LYS A 32 -1.79 15.28 2.19
C LYS A 32 -1.47 14.84 0.76
N GLN A 33 -1.31 15.80 -0.15
CA GLN A 33 -0.89 15.52 -1.52
C GLN A 33 0.63 15.41 -1.58
N ILE A 34 1.11 14.36 -2.23
CA ILE A 34 2.52 14.14 -2.54
C ILE A 34 2.62 14.08 -4.07
N SER A 35 3.37 15.00 -4.67
CA SER A 35 3.52 15.13 -6.12
C SER A 35 4.98 15.09 -6.55
N LEU A 36 5.24 15.32 -7.84
CA LEU A 36 6.58 15.48 -8.40
C LEU A 36 7.37 16.59 -7.67
N GLU A 37 6.70 17.66 -7.26
CA GLU A 37 7.32 18.79 -6.54
C GLU A 37 7.87 18.38 -5.18
N ASN A 38 7.32 17.31 -4.58
CA ASN A 38 7.77 16.75 -3.32
C ASN A 38 8.90 15.71 -3.50
N GLY A 39 9.30 15.41 -4.74
CA GLY A 39 10.36 14.47 -5.07
C GLY A 39 9.88 13.08 -5.51
N LEU A 40 8.58 12.90 -5.80
CA LEU A 40 8.07 11.65 -6.37
C LEU A 40 8.61 11.46 -7.79
N SER A 41 9.01 10.24 -8.15
CA SER A 41 9.61 9.96 -9.46
C SER A 41 8.64 10.09 -10.63
N GLN A 42 7.37 9.79 -10.41
CA GLN A 42 6.34 9.88 -11.44
C GLN A 42 4.94 9.99 -10.82
N SER A 43 4.00 10.65 -11.52
CA SER A 43 2.66 10.95 -11.04
C SER A 43 1.66 9.77 -11.06
N SER A 44 1.98 8.69 -11.78
CA SER A 44 1.14 7.47 -11.86
C SER A 44 1.69 6.40 -10.94
N VAL A 45 1.02 6.27 -9.80
CA VAL A 45 1.31 5.20 -8.84
C VAL A 45 0.66 3.90 -9.31
N LYS A 46 1.45 2.83 -9.40
CA LYS A 46 0.96 1.48 -9.76
C LYS A 46 0.67 0.62 -8.53
N CYS A 47 1.49 0.74 -7.50
CA CYS A 47 1.34 -0.02 -6.26
C CYS A 47 1.90 0.76 -5.07
N VAL A 48 1.36 0.47 -3.89
CA VAL A 48 1.79 1.04 -2.61
C VAL A 48 1.85 -0.07 -1.57
N LEU A 49 2.89 -0.04 -0.74
CA LEU A 49 3.06 -0.90 0.43
C LEU A 49 3.47 -0.01 1.60
N VAL A 50 2.91 -0.25 2.79
CA VAL A 50 3.41 0.34 4.03
C VAL A 50 4.05 -0.79 4.80
N ASP A 51 5.34 -0.66 5.09
CA ASP A 51 6.07 -1.69 5.83
C ASP A 51 5.74 -1.65 7.33
N GLU A 52 6.14 -2.69 8.07
CA GLU A 52 5.93 -2.78 9.52
C GLU A 52 6.57 -1.61 10.31
N ARG A 53 7.54 -0.90 9.70
CA ARG A 53 8.22 0.26 10.28
C ARG A 53 7.49 1.58 9.98
N GLY A 54 6.40 1.52 9.22
CA GLY A 54 5.61 2.69 8.82
C GLY A 54 6.22 3.49 7.67
N VAL A 55 7.18 2.93 6.94
CA VAL A 55 7.72 3.53 5.72
C VAL A 55 6.80 3.16 4.56
N MET A 56 6.50 4.14 3.73
CA MET A 56 5.65 3.93 2.56
C MET A 56 6.50 3.71 1.31
N TRP A 57 6.28 2.59 0.64
CA TRP A 57 6.91 2.21 -0.60
C TRP A 57 5.91 2.41 -1.75
N ILE A 58 6.30 3.17 -2.76
CA ILE A 58 5.43 3.57 -3.87
C ILE A 58 6.10 3.18 -5.18
N GLY A 59 5.53 2.18 -5.85
CA GLY A 59 5.98 1.70 -7.15
C GLY A 59 5.34 2.51 -8.28
N THR A 60 6.18 3.01 -9.20
CA THR A 60 5.74 3.71 -10.41
C THR A 60 6.32 3.03 -11.66
N ARG A 61 6.04 3.59 -12.85
CA ARG A 61 6.70 3.15 -14.09
C ARG A 61 8.17 3.59 -14.19
N PHE A 62 8.59 4.52 -13.35
CA PHE A 62 9.91 5.16 -13.38
C PHE A 62 10.61 5.08 -12.02
N GLY A 63 10.53 3.91 -11.39
CA GLY A 63 11.28 3.56 -10.18
C GLY A 63 10.41 3.34 -8.95
N LEU A 64 11.11 2.99 -7.87
CA LEU A 64 10.55 2.76 -6.55
C LEU A 64 10.81 3.97 -5.67
N ASN A 65 9.78 4.50 -5.03
CA ASN A 65 9.90 5.64 -4.13
C ASN A 65 9.71 5.15 -2.69
N ARG A 66 10.68 5.45 -1.83
CA ARG A 66 10.61 5.23 -0.38
C ARG A 66 10.29 6.55 0.29
N PHE A 67 9.11 6.64 0.89
CA PHE A 67 8.62 7.80 1.60
C PHE A 67 8.66 7.55 3.12
N ASP A 68 9.55 8.28 3.78
CA ASP A 68 9.78 8.24 5.21
C ASP A 68 9.30 9.56 5.82
N ARG A 69 7.97 9.64 6.04
CA ARG A 69 7.17 10.75 6.63
C ARG A 69 7.24 12.11 5.93
N GLU A 70 8.45 12.56 5.62
CA GLU A 70 8.78 13.83 4.99
C GLU A 70 9.81 13.69 3.87
N LYS A 71 10.64 12.63 3.88
CA LYS A 71 11.68 12.43 2.88
C LYS A 71 11.28 11.38 1.85
N ILE A 72 11.36 11.72 0.57
CA ILE A 72 11.27 10.78 -0.54
C ILE A 72 12.68 10.41 -0.99
N THR A 73 12.95 9.11 -1.10
CA THR A 73 14.15 8.56 -1.75
C THR A 73 13.71 7.77 -2.97
N VAL A 74 14.28 8.08 -4.12
CA VAL A 74 13.95 7.42 -5.38
C VAL A 74 15.02 6.40 -5.71
N TYR A 75 14.60 5.17 -5.99
CA TYR A 75 15.45 4.10 -6.49
C TYR A 75 15.12 3.84 -7.96
N GLN A 76 16.14 3.91 -8.80
CA GLN A 76 16.06 3.69 -10.24
C GLN A 76 17.12 2.70 -10.69
N GLU A 77 16.97 2.22 -11.92
CA GLU A 77 17.96 1.41 -12.60
C GLU A 77 19.22 2.21 -12.94
N GLU A 78 20.36 1.73 -12.46
CA GLU A 78 21.68 2.29 -12.75
C GLU A 78 22.55 1.21 -13.38
N ARG A 79 22.90 1.40 -14.67
CA ARG A 79 23.66 0.42 -15.46
C ARG A 79 25.01 0.04 -14.85
N GLU A 80 25.63 0.96 -14.12
CA GLU A 80 26.96 0.79 -13.54
C GLU A 80 26.91 0.26 -12.10
N ASN A 81 25.71 0.14 -11.51
CA ASN A 81 25.54 -0.26 -10.12
C ASN A 81 24.66 -1.52 -10.03
N PRO A 82 25.26 -2.70 -9.82
CA PRO A 82 24.51 -3.96 -9.73
C PRO A 82 23.64 -4.06 -8.46
N HIS A 83 23.80 -3.13 -7.52
CA HIS A 83 22.97 -3.04 -6.30
C HIS A 83 21.79 -2.08 -6.45
N SER A 84 21.64 -1.46 -7.62
CA SER A 84 20.49 -0.62 -7.97
C SER A 84 19.28 -1.46 -8.37
N LEU A 85 18.15 -0.79 -8.57
CA LEU A 85 16.91 -1.43 -8.99
C LEU A 85 17.10 -2.09 -10.37
N PRO A 86 16.71 -3.36 -10.59
CA PRO A 86 16.97 -4.02 -11.88
C PRO A 86 16.19 -3.42 -13.05
N TYR A 87 15.00 -2.88 -12.78
CA TYR A 87 14.13 -2.33 -13.79
C TYR A 87 13.18 -1.30 -13.17
N ASN A 88 12.95 -0.21 -13.89
CA ASN A 88 12.19 0.93 -13.35
C ASN A 88 10.68 0.69 -13.24
N ASP A 89 10.10 -0.19 -14.06
CA ASP A 89 8.65 -0.40 -14.08
C ASP A 89 8.22 -1.37 -12.97
N ILE A 90 7.80 -0.80 -11.84
CA ILE A 90 7.35 -1.56 -10.67
C ILE A 90 5.91 -2.02 -10.86
N VAL A 91 5.65 -3.30 -10.64
CA VAL A 91 4.34 -3.95 -10.83
C VAL A 91 3.70 -4.30 -9.49
N PHE A 92 4.47 -4.79 -8.53
CA PHE A 92 3.99 -5.05 -7.17
C PHE A 92 5.09 -4.92 -6.13
N LEU A 93 4.65 -4.80 -4.87
CA LEU A 93 5.48 -4.71 -3.68
C LEU A 93 4.90 -5.65 -2.62
N GLU A 94 5.77 -6.33 -1.88
CA GLU A 94 5.38 -7.21 -0.77
C GLU A 94 6.47 -7.18 0.32
N GLU A 95 6.09 -7.21 1.59
CA GLU A 95 7.03 -7.37 2.70
C GLU A 95 7.05 -8.83 3.16
N ASP A 96 8.23 -9.43 3.33
CA ASP A 96 8.35 -10.77 3.91
C ASP A 96 8.41 -10.75 5.45
N ALA A 97 8.40 -11.94 6.05
CA ALA A 97 8.43 -12.08 7.51
C ALA A 97 9.76 -11.61 8.15
N GLU A 98 10.80 -11.35 7.36
CA GLU A 98 12.09 -10.84 7.81
C GLU A 98 12.17 -9.30 7.65
N GLY A 99 11.13 -8.69 7.08
CA GLY A 99 11.05 -7.25 6.80
C GLY A 99 11.81 -6.83 5.53
N ASN A 100 12.11 -7.77 4.62
CA ASN A 100 12.63 -7.42 3.30
C ASN A 100 11.49 -7.03 2.37
N ILE A 101 11.75 -6.03 1.51
CA ILE A 101 10.76 -5.56 0.55
C ILE A 101 11.02 -6.20 -0.80
N TRP A 102 10.11 -7.07 -1.20
CA TRP A 102 10.08 -7.70 -2.51
C TRP A 102 9.49 -6.75 -3.54
N VAL A 103 10.21 -6.60 -4.64
CA VAL A 103 9.92 -5.66 -5.71
C VAL A 103 9.79 -6.44 -7.01
N GLY A 104 8.53 -6.61 -7.44
CA GLY A 104 8.23 -7.17 -8.74
C GLY A 104 8.31 -6.09 -9.80
N THR A 105 9.20 -6.27 -10.77
CA THR A 105 9.26 -5.42 -11.97
C THR A 105 8.62 -6.13 -13.15
N CYS A 106 8.43 -5.42 -14.26
CA CYS A 106 7.93 -6.05 -15.49
C CYS A 106 8.91 -7.09 -16.07
N CYS A 107 10.19 -7.04 -15.69
CA CYS A 107 11.25 -7.89 -16.24
C CYS A 107 11.85 -8.87 -15.23
N GLY A 108 11.43 -8.87 -13.97
CA GLY A 108 11.98 -9.79 -12.97
C GLY A 108 11.57 -9.46 -11.53
N LEU A 109 12.16 -10.19 -10.61
CA LEU A 109 11.94 -10.03 -9.17
C LEU A 109 13.25 -9.60 -8.50
N ALA A 110 13.17 -8.62 -7.62
CA ALA A 110 14.26 -8.28 -6.72
C ALA A 110 13.73 -8.15 -5.30
N TYR A 111 14.62 -8.21 -4.33
CA TYR A 111 14.29 -7.81 -2.97
C TYR A 111 15.28 -6.76 -2.48
N PHE A 112 14.77 -5.86 -1.64
CA PHE A 112 15.52 -4.80 -1.01
C PHE A 112 15.97 -5.24 0.37
N ASP A 113 17.29 -5.40 0.54
CA ASP A 113 17.96 -5.77 1.78
C ASP A 113 18.87 -4.62 2.22
N ARG A 114 18.52 -4.00 3.36
CA ARG A 114 19.37 -3.01 4.08
C ARG A 114 19.97 -1.90 3.22
N GLY A 115 19.26 -1.42 2.18
CA GLY A 115 19.77 -0.36 1.30
C GLY A 115 20.23 -0.82 -0.08
N THR A 116 20.25 -2.12 -0.34
CA THR A 116 20.73 -2.70 -1.59
C THR A 116 19.67 -3.59 -2.23
N PHE A 117 19.57 -3.55 -3.56
CA PHE A 117 18.73 -4.50 -4.30
C PHE A 117 19.53 -5.74 -4.66
N ARG A 118 18.87 -6.89 -4.51
CA ARG A 118 19.39 -8.18 -4.97
C ARG A 118 18.42 -8.76 -5.98
N ASN A 119 18.94 -8.99 -7.18
CA ASN A 119 18.16 -9.48 -8.30
C ASN A 119 18.02 -10.99 -8.22
N LEU A 120 16.79 -11.46 -8.36
CA LEU A 120 16.48 -12.87 -8.50
C LEU A 120 16.04 -13.07 -9.95
N LEU A 121 16.97 -13.61 -10.76
CA LEU A 121 16.66 -14.10 -12.09
C LEU A 121 15.75 -15.31 -11.95
N LEU A 122 14.44 -15.08 -11.84
CA LEU A 122 13.45 -16.13 -12.04
C LEU A 122 13.39 -16.41 -13.54
N SER A 123 14.35 -17.22 -13.99
CA SER A 123 14.29 -17.84 -15.31
C SER A 123 13.07 -18.75 -15.33
N LEU A 124 11.96 -18.24 -15.89
CA LEU A 124 10.98 -18.96 -16.73
C LEU A 124 9.49 -18.63 -16.47
N LEU A 125 9.12 -17.76 -15.51
CA LEU A 125 7.72 -17.32 -15.38
C LEU A 125 7.62 -15.80 -15.19
N PRO A 126 6.72 -15.11 -15.94
CA PRO A 126 6.49 -13.68 -15.73
C PRO A 126 5.95 -13.47 -14.31
N VAL A 127 6.52 -12.51 -13.58
CA VAL A 127 6.25 -12.30 -12.14
C VAL A 127 4.76 -12.00 -11.85
N ILE A 128 4.02 -11.56 -12.87
CA ILE A 128 2.56 -11.37 -12.81
C ILE A 128 1.80 -12.68 -12.56
N PHE A 129 2.31 -13.83 -13.01
CA PHE A 129 1.71 -15.15 -12.75
C PHE A 129 1.81 -15.54 -11.28
N ILE A 130 2.94 -15.22 -10.63
CA ILE A 130 3.14 -15.45 -9.20
C ILE A 130 2.12 -14.62 -8.40
N PHE A 131 1.92 -13.35 -8.79
CA PHE A 131 0.96 -12.46 -8.14
C PHE A 131 -0.51 -12.88 -8.35
N LEU A 132 -0.87 -13.41 -9.52
CA LEU A 132 -2.22 -13.89 -9.81
C LEU A 132 -2.59 -15.18 -9.07
N GLU A 133 -1.65 -16.10 -8.90
CA GLU A 133 -1.82 -17.25 -7.98
C GLU A 133 -1.95 -16.78 -6.52
N TRP A 134 -1.25 -15.71 -6.15
CA TRP A 134 -1.23 -15.16 -4.78
C TRP A 134 -2.57 -14.51 -4.37
N LYS A 135 -3.33 -13.95 -5.31
CA LYS A 135 -4.63 -13.27 -5.04
C LYS A 135 -5.88 -14.15 -5.16
N GLY A 136 -5.74 -15.47 -5.28
CA GLY A 136 -6.84 -16.39 -4.99
C GLY A 136 -8.15 -16.10 -5.74
N TRP A 137 -8.09 -15.95 -7.07
CA TRP A 137 -9.30 -16.14 -7.87
C TRP A 137 -9.48 -17.64 -8.10
N LEU A 138 -10.51 -18.18 -7.46
CA LEU A 138 -10.91 -19.60 -7.28
C LEU A 138 -10.44 -20.19 -5.94
N GLY A 139 -11.29 -20.03 -4.92
CA GLY A 139 -11.10 -20.55 -3.58
C GLY A 139 -10.93 -22.07 -3.51
N TYR A 140 -9.68 -22.53 -3.50
CA TYR A 140 -9.31 -23.89 -3.15
C TYR A 140 -8.20 -23.85 -2.09
N GLY A 141 -8.31 -24.76 -1.10
CA GLY A 141 -7.58 -24.79 0.17
C GLY A 141 -6.06 -25.03 0.12
N PRO A 142 -5.50 -25.92 0.97
CA PRO A 142 -4.23 -25.75 1.70
C PRO A 142 -2.92 -25.64 0.89
N ALA A 143 -2.96 -25.59 -0.43
CA ALA A 143 -1.82 -25.31 -1.31
C ALA A 143 -1.20 -23.91 -1.06
N MET A 144 -1.96 -22.98 -0.47
CA MET A 144 -1.55 -21.60 -0.17
C MET A 144 -0.38 -21.51 0.84
N THR A 145 -0.15 -22.55 1.66
CA THR A 145 0.97 -22.58 2.62
C THR A 145 2.27 -23.10 1.99
N PHE A 146 2.19 -23.82 0.87
CA PHE A 146 3.35 -24.51 0.29
C PHE A 146 4.24 -23.57 -0.54
N MET A 147 3.66 -22.56 -1.22
CA MET A 147 4.42 -21.58 -2.03
C MET A 147 5.16 -20.54 -1.19
N ARG A 148 4.72 -20.27 0.04
CA ARG A 148 5.41 -19.38 1.00
C ARG A 148 6.83 -19.87 1.35
N LYS A 149 7.08 -21.19 1.23
CA LYS A 149 8.35 -21.83 1.57
C LYS A 149 9.31 -22.05 0.38
N ARG A 150 8.88 -21.85 -0.86
CA ARG A 150 9.68 -22.25 -2.04
C ARG A 150 10.24 -21.10 -2.87
N ILE A 151 9.70 -19.89 -2.69
CA ILE A 151 10.16 -18.67 -3.37
C ILE A 151 10.86 -17.71 -2.38
N PHE A 152 10.58 -17.83 -1.08
CA PHE A 152 11.02 -16.91 -0.03
C PHE A 152 11.92 -17.58 1.04
N LEU A 153 12.38 -18.82 0.81
CA LEU A 153 13.45 -19.52 1.54
C LEU A 153 14.40 -20.14 0.51
#